data_AF-A0A965PDP4-F1
#
_entry.id   AF-A0A965PDP4-F1
#
_cell.length_a   1.000
_cell.length_b   1.000
_cell.length_c   1.000
_cell.angle_alpha   90.00
_cell.angle_beta   90.00
_cell.angle_gamma   90.00
#
_symmetry.space_group_name_H-M   'P 1'
#
loop_
_entity.id
_entity.type
_entity.pdbx_description
1 polymer ?
#
loop_
_entity_poly.entity_id
_entity_poly.type
_entity_poly.pdbx_seq_one_letter_code
_entity_poly.pdbx_strand_id
1 'polypeptide(L)'
;MNFFKSDIVRSEMAEIAELQQSVYNNVFKFHLMNRDEKISHVNLLEKLLDKQRTIYTRLSLSDAPEAKEMKSRISESASAMGLPSGVDMNVIFGNLAKMLDKMKDQIDRTGSDL
;
A
#
# COMPACT_ATOMS: atom_id res chain seq x y z
N MET A 1 -8.55 21.23 -15.68
CA MET A 1 -7.94 21.30 -14.33
C MET A 1 -6.78 20.31 -14.29
N ASN A 2 -5.60 20.72 -13.84
CA ASN A 2 -4.45 19.81 -13.74
C ASN A 2 -4.62 18.97 -12.46
N PHE A 3 -4.88 17.67 -12.63
CA PHE A 3 -5.15 16.73 -11.54
C PHE A 3 -4.07 16.77 -10.44
N PHE A 4 -2.80 16.89 -10.86
CA PHE A 4 -1.65 16.97 -9.98
C PHE A 4 -1.39 18.37 -9.39
N LYS A 5 -2.19 19.39 -9.72
CA LYS A 5 -2.18 20.69 -9.04
C LYS A 5 -3.13 20.75 -7.85
N SER A 6 -3.92 19.70 -7.61
CA SER A 6 -4.68 19.60 -6.38
C SER A 6 -3.71 19.38 -5.21
N ASP A 7 -3.71 20.31 -4.26
CA ASP A 7 -2.86 20.21 -3.05
C ASP A 7 -3.11 18.91 -2.29
N ILE A 8 -4.35 18.41 -2.34
CA ILE A 8 -4.75 17.14 -1.73
C ILE A 8 -4.02 15.97 -2.42
N VAL A 9 -4.00 15.92 -3.75
CA VAL A 9 -3.34 14.85 -4.52
C VAL A 9 -1.84 14.85 -4.24
N ARG A 10 -1.21 16.03 -4.20
CA ARG A 10 0.22 16.16 -3.91
C ARG A 10 0.57 15.69 -2.49
N SER A 11 -0.24 16.09 -1.51
CA SER A 11 -0.07 15.68 -0.13
C SER A 11 -0.23 14.17 0.03
N GLU A 12 -1.24 13.57 -0.61
CA GLU A 12 -1.44 12.10 -0.62
C GLU A 12 -0.23 11.37 -1.22
N MET A 13 0.31 11.87 -2.34
CA MET A 13 1.49 11.28 -2.98
C MET A 13 2.76 11.41 -2.14
N ALA A 14 2.96 12.55 -1.48
CA ALA A 14 4.09 12.75 -0.58
C ALA A 14 4.03 11.80 0.63
N GLU A 15 2.85 11.68 1.25
CA GLU A 15 2.64 10.75 2.37
C GLU A 15 2.86 9.30 1.95
N ILE A 16 2.42 8.90 0.75
CA ILE A 16 2.70 7.56 0.20
C ILE A 16 4.21 7.33 0.06
N ALA A 17 4.97 8.30 -0.46
CA ALA A 17 6.41 8.18 -0.64
C ALA A 17 7.14 8.03 0.71
N GLU A 18 6.77 8.82 1.72
CA GLU A 18 7.32 8.73 3.08
C GLU A 18 7.00 7.38 3.74
N LEU A 19 5.76 6.90 3.58
CA LEU A 19 5.34 5.58 4.08
C LEU A 19 6.10 4.45 3.37
N GLN A 20 6.26 4.52 2.05
CA GLN A 20 7.03 3.56 1.28
C GLN A 20 8.49 3.48 1.76
N GLN A 21 9.14 4.63 1.96
CA GLN A 21 10.51 4.67 2.50
C GLN A 21 10.58 4.00 3.88
N SER A 22 9.64 4.33 4.76
CA SER A 22 9.56 3.75 6.11
C SER A 22 9.33 2.24 6.09
N VAL A 23 8.49 1.75 5.18
CA VAL A 23 8.24 0.32 4.98
C VAL A 23 9.49 -0.36 4.43
N TYR A 24 10.05 0.11 3.30
CA TYR A 24 11.19 -0.54 2.64
C TYR A 24 12.43 -0.63 3.52
N ASN A 25 12.71 0.39 4.34
CA ASN A 25 13.83 0.37 5.29
C ASN A 25 13.72 -0.75 6.33
N ASN A 26 12.49 -1.17 6.63
CA ASN A 26 12.18 -2.12 7.69
C ASN A 26 11.98 -3.56 7.20
N VAL A 27 11.71 -3.77 5.90
CA VAL A 27 11.50 -5.10 5.31
C VAL A 27 12.67 -6.04 5.62
N PHE A 28 13.92 -5.59 5.41
CA PHE A 28 15.11 -6.42 5.66
C PHE A 28 15.35 -6.72 7.14
N LYS A 29 14.80 -5.92 8.05
CA LYS A 29 14.96 -6.07 9.50
C LYS A 29 13.77 -6.77 10.15
N PHE A 30 12.70 -7.04 9.41
CA PHE A 30 11.45 -7.57 9.95
C PHE A 30 11.63 -8.85 10.76
N HIS A 31 12.54 -9.74 10.34
CA HIS A 31 12.79 -10.99 11.08
C HIS A 31 13.51 -10.77 12.43
N LEU A 32 14.21 -9.64 12.60
CA LEU A 32 14.88 -9.25 13.84
C LEU A 32 13.98 -8.47 14.80
N MET A 33 12.83 -8.00 14.32
CA MET A 33 11.90 -7.20 15.12
C MET A 33 11.21 -8.04 16.19
N ASN A 34 11.02 -7.44 17.36
CA ASN A 34 10.17 -8.00 18.41
C ASN A 34 8.68 -7.92 18.01
N ARG A 35 7.80 -8.50 18.84
CA ARG A 35 6.36 -8.57 18.57
C ARG A 35 5.76 -7.19 18.28
N ASP A 36 6.00 -6.21 19.15
CA ASP A 36 5.37 -4.89 19.05
C ASP A 36 5.92 -4.10 17.86
N GLU A 37 7.21 -4.25 17.55
CA GLU A 37 7.82 -3.70 16.35
C GLU A 37 7.22 -4.30 15.07
N LYS A 38 6.99 -5.62 15.04
CA LYS A 38 6.33 -6.28 13.91
C LYS A 38 4.90 -5.80 13.74
N ILE A 39 4.12 -5.70 14.83
CA ILE A 39 2.75 -5.17 14.77
C ILE A 39 2.76 -3.72 14.26
N SER A 40 3.66 -2.88 14.76
CA SER A 40 3.84 -1.50 14.30
C SER A 40 4.18 -1.45 12.81
N HIS A 41 5.06 -2.33 12.32
CA HIS A 41 5.38 -2.43 10.91
C HIS A 41 4.18 -2.86 10.05
N VAL A 42 3.38 -3.82 10.51
CA VAL A 42 2.16 -4.22 9.78
C VAL A 42 1.12 -3.09 9.77
N ASN A 43 0.98 -2.32 10.85
CA ASN A 43 0.15 -1.11 10.87
C ASN A 43 0.62 -0.06 9.84
N LEU A 44 1.92 0.10 9.64
CA LEU A 44 2.47 0.98 8.60
C LEU A 44 2.13 0.47 7.19
N LEU A 45 2.21 -0.85 6.96
CA LEU A 45 1.81 -1.47 5.70
C LEU A 45 0.33 -1.26 5.39
N GLU A 46 -0.55 -1.40 6.39
CA GLU A 46 -1.99 -1.14 6.23
C GLU A 46 -2.25 0.32 5.89
N LYS A 47 -1.62 1.25 6.64
CA LYS A 47 -1.76 2.69 6.36
C LYS A 47 -1.31 3.02 4.94
N LEU A 48 -0.19 2.44 4.48
CA LEU A 48 0.29 2.60 3.11
C LEU A 48 -0.73 2.06 2.10
N LEU A 49 -1.28 0.87 2.33
CA LEU A 49 -2.25 0.23 1.45
C LEU A 49 -3.53 1.08 1.33
N ASP A 50 -4.04 1.63 2.43
CA ASP A 50 -5.22 2.49 2.44
C ASP A 50 -5.01 3.79 1.64
N LYS A 51 -3.82 4.40 1.77
CA LYS A 51 -3.46 5.59 0.99
C LYS A 51 -3.36 5.27 -0.50
N GLN A 52 -2.74 4.14 -0.85
CA GLN A 52 -2.67 3.66 -2.23
C GLN A 52 -4.05 3.37 -2.83
N ARG A 53 -4.96 2.78 -2.04
CA ARG A 53 -6.35 2.55 -2.46
C ARG A 53 -7.09 3.86 -2.69
N THR A 54 -6.90 4.84 -1.81
CA THR A 54 -7.54 6.16 -1.90
C THR A 54 -7.10 6.88 -3.17
N ILE A 55 -5.78 6.98 -3.42
CA ILE A 55 -5.28 7.65 -4.63
C ILE A 55 -5.70 6.90 -5.90
N TYR A 56 -5.67 5.56 -5.90
CA TYR A 56 -6.12 4.75 -7.03
C TYR A 56 -7.61 4.97 -7.35
N THR A 57 -8.45 5.06 -6.32
CA THR A 57 -9.88 5.37 -6.48
C THR A 57 -10.05 6.76 -7.10
N ARG A 58 -9.34 7.77 -6.59
CA ARG A 58 -9.38 9.14 -7.12
C ARG A 58 -8.92 9.20 -8.57
N LEU A 59 -7.84 8.50 -8.92
CA LEU A 59 -7.34 8.37 -10.28
C LEU A 59 -8.36 7.70 -11.21
N SER A 60 -9.04 6.64 -10.72
CA SER A 60 -10.04 5.90 -11.48
C SER A 60 -11.31 6.69 -11.80
N LEU A 61 -11.62 7.71 -10.99
CA LEU A 61 -12.75 8.61 -11.19
C LEU A 61 -12.40 9.87 -12.00
N SER A 62 -11.14 10.02 -12.42
CA SER A 62 -10.68 11.19 -13.16
C SER A 62 -10.56 10.90 -14.66
N ASP A 63 -11.03 11.84 -15.48
CA ASP A 63 -10.86 11.80 -16.94
C ASP A 63 -9.57 12.44 -17.44
N ALA A 64 -8.80 13.08 -16.54
CA ALA A 64 -7.56 13.74 -16.91
C ALA A 64 -6.56 12.75 -17.53
N PRO A 65 -5.91 13.08 -18.66
CA PRO A 65 -4.94 12.19 -19.31
C PRO A 65 -3.85 11.72 -18.35
N GLU A 66 -3.35 12.61 -17.49
CA GLU A 66 -2.26 12.30 -16.59
C GLU A 66 -2.69 11.39 -15.43
N ALA A 67 -3.98 11.42 -15.04
CA ALA A 67 -4.54 10.47 -14.07
C ALA A 67 -4.67 9.05 -14.66
N LYS A 68 -5.08 8.96 -15.94
CA LYS A 68 -5.15 7.68 -16.66
C LYS A 68 -3.77 7.04 -16.82
N GLU A 69 -2.76 7.85 -17.13
CA GLU A 69 -1.37 7.40 -17.22
C GLU A 69 -0.87 6.85 -15.86
N MET A 70 -1.10 7.57 -14.77
CA MET A 70 -0.67 7.13 -13.44
C MET A 70 -1.39 5.85 -13.00
N LYS A 71 -2.69 5.71 -13.31
CA LYS A 71 -3.44 4.46 -13.07
C LYS A 71 -2.83 3.27 -13.84
N SER A 72 -2.40 3.48 -15.09
CA SER A 72 -1.70 2.46 -15.87
C SER A 72 -0.39 2.05 -15.21
N ARG A 73 0.44 3.04 -14.83
CA ARG A 73 1.73 2.81 -14.16
C ARG A 73 1.59 2.02 -12.85
N ILE A 74 0.55 2.28 -12.06
CA ILE A 74 0.26 1.50 -10.84
C ILE A 74 -0.03 0.04 -11.20
N SER A 75 -0.82 -0.19 -12.24
CA SER A 75 -1.21 -1.55 -12.67
C SER A 75 -0.03 -2.32 -13.27
N GLU A 76 0.84 -1.64 -14.02
CA GLU A 76 2.09 -2.17 -14.55
C GLU A 76 3.07 -2.53 -13.42
N SER A 77 3.25 -1.63 -12.45
CA SER A 77 4.11 -1.88 -11.29
C SER A 77 3.61 -3.06 -10.46
N ALA A 78 2.30 -3.17 -10.24
CA ALA A 78 1.71 -4.33 -9.56
C ALA A 78 2.02 -5.63 -10.32
N SER A 79 1.88 -5.62 -11.64
CA SER A 79 2.19 -6.78 -12.50
C SER A 79 3.67 -7.15 -12.45
N ALA A 80 4.57 -6.16 -12.48
CA ALA A 80 6.02 -6.36 -12.36
C ALA A 80 6.41 -6.96 -11.01
N MET A 81 5.63 -6.72 -9.96
CA MET A 81 5.80 -7.35 -8.64
C MET A 81 5.18 -8.75 -8.54
N GLY A 82 4.71 -9.32 -9.66
CA GLY A 82 4.17 -10.68 -9.74
C GLY A 82 2.68 -10.78 -9.46
N LEU A 83 1.95 -9.65 -9.34
CA LEU A 83 0.50 -9.69 -9.24
C LEU A 83 -0.12 -10.03 -10.61
N PRO A 84 -1.21 -10.82 -10.64
CA PRO A 84 -1.83 -11.24 -11.90
C PRO A 84 -2.38 -10.05 -12.68
N SER A 85 -2.04 -9.99 -13.97
CA SER A 85 -2.61 -9.02 -14.89
C SER A 85 -4.09 -9.34 -15.17
N GLY A 86 -4.90 -8.30 -15.38
CA GLY A 86 -6.34 -8.45 -15.67
C GLY A 86 -7.23 -8.68 -14.44
N VAL A 87 -6.68 -8.74 -13.23
CA VAL A 87 -7.47 -8.71 -11.99
C VAL A 87 -7.79 -7.27 -11.60
N ASP A 88 -9.02 -7.01 -11.17
CA ASP A 88 -9.43 -5.70 -10.68
C ASP A 88 -8.58 -5.29 -9.48
N MET A 89 -8.01 -4.09 -9.54
CA MET A 89 -7.11 -3.58 -8.49
C MET A 89 -7.81 -3.48 -7.12
N ASN A 90 -9.12 -3.26 -7.06
CA ASN A 90 -9.87 -3.29 -5.81
C ASN A 90 -9.89 -4.68 -5.17
N VAL A 91 -9.92 -5.74 -5.98
CA VAL A 91 -9.80 -7.13 -5.51
C VAL A 91 -8.39 -7.38 -4.98
N ILE A 92 -7.36 -6.87 -5.67
CA ILE A 92 -5.97 -6.92 -5.21
C ILE A 92 -5.83 -6.23 -3.84
N PHE A 93 -6.30 -4.99 -3.70
CA PHE A 93 -6.27 -4.28 -2.42
C PHE A 93 -6.99 -5.04 -1.31
N GLY A 94 -8.16 -5.62 -1.60
CA GLY A 94 -8.90 -6.42 -0.63
C GLY A 94 -8.16 -7.69 -0.20
N ASN A 95 -7.46 -8.36 -1.12
CA ASN A 95 -6.66 -9.54 -0.79
C ASN A 95 -5.42 -9.19 0.03
N LEU A 96 -4.76 -8.06 -0.30
CA LEU A 96 -3.62 -7.56 0.46
C LEU A 96 -4.03 -7.18 1.89
N ALA A 97 -5.16 -6.48 2.07
CA ALA A 97 -5.68 -6.14 3.38
C ALA A 97 -5.91 -7.39 4.24
N LYS A 98 -6.60 -8.40 3.70
CA LYS A 98 -6.80 -9.69 4.39
C LYS A 98 -5.50 -10.41 4.75
N MET A 99 -4.45 -10.23 3.94
CA MET A 99 -3.14 -10.81 4.22
C MET A 99 -2.45 -10.10 5.39
N LEU A 100 -2.57 -8.77 5.48
CA LEU A 100 -2.06 -7.98 6.61
C LEU A 100 -2.81 -8.33 7.91
N ASP A 101 -4.13 -8.48 7.86
CA ASP A 101 -4.94 -8.95 9.01
C ASP A 101 -4.42 -10.31 9.53
N LYS A 102 -4.24 -11.27 8.63
CA LYS A 102 -3.70 -12.61 8.99
C LYS A 102 -2.28 -12.54 9.55
N MET A 103 -1.46 -11.63 9.02
CA MET A 103 -0.09 -11.44 9.47
C MET A 103 -0.07 -10.91 10.91
N LYS A 104 -0.95 -9.95 11.25
CA LYS A 104 -1.14 -9.49 12.64
C LYS A 104 -1.59 -10.62 13.55
N ASP A 105 -2.63 -11.37 13.15
CA ASP A 105 -3.13 -12.50 13.92
C ASP A 105 -2.03 -13.52 14.22
N GLN A 106 -1.16 -13.80 13.24
CA GLN A 106 -0.05 -14.72 13.41
C GLN A 106 1.03 -14.17 14.36
N ILE A 107 1.39 -12.89 14.25
CA ILE A 107 2.35 -12.23 15.16
C ILE A 107 1.80 -12.25 16.58
N ASP A 108 0.51 -11.96 16.76
CA ASP A 108 -0.13 -11.95 18.08
C ASP A 108 -0.12 -13.34 18.73
N ARG A 109 -0.44 -14.40 17.96
CA ARG A 109 -0.41 -15.79 18.42
C ARG A 109 1.00 -16.28 18.74
N THR A 110 1.95 -16.08 17.83
CA THR A 110 3.34 -16.53 18.02
C THR A 110 4.09 -15.72 19.08
N GLY A 111 3.66 -14.48 19.33
CA GLY A 111 4.19 -13.64 20.41
C GLY A 111 3.53 -13.87 21.77
N SER A 112 2.52 -14.73 21.89
CA SER A 112 1.93 -15.12 23.19
C SER A 112 2.63 -16.33 23.83
N ASP A 113 3.50 -17.02 23.08
CA ASP A 113 4.19 -18.24 23.50
C ASP A 113 5.62 -18.00 24.05
N LEU A 114 5.99 -16.74 24.32
CA LEU A 114 7.26 -16.32 24.94
C LEU A 114 7.04 -15.64 26.30
#